data_AF-A0A7V9ZP39-F1
#
_entry.id   AF-A0A7V9ZP39-F1
#
_cell.length_a   1.000
_cell.length_b   1.000
_cell.length_c   1.000
_cell.angle_alpha   90.00
_cell.angle_beta   90.00
_cell.angle_gamma   90.00
#
_symmetry.space_group_name_H-M   'P 1'
#
loop_
_entity.id
_entity.type
_entity.pdbx_description
1 polymer ?
#
loop_
_entity_poly.entity_id
_entity_poly.type
_entity_poly.pdbx_seq_one_letter_code
_entity_poly.pdbx_strand_id
1 'polypeptide(L)'
;MAGAASHEQLLDPSILASIGRLDLVARTIVEGYLTGLHKSPYHGLSQEFAAHRPYIAGDELRRIDWRVYARTDRLYVKESEEETNAPVRLLLDISASLNYAPRQLSKLDYARYLTAALAYLATRQGDRVGLVCFNEEVRAFIPARGGLRHLQTILLALENLEASGQTRIGANLLRQASAWKRRGLAIIISDLYDQPEEIVEAVSRVRRARHDVVVFHLLDRAEKFLEQRGTYEFHDLETNETILADIDRVRRAYV
;
A
#
# COMPACT_ATOMS: atom_id res chain seq x y z
N MET A 1 -15.08 35.52 4.07
CA MET A 1 -13.85 35.07 4.74
C MET A 1 -13.96 33.57 4.94
N ALA A 2 -13.33 32.78 4.07
CA ALA A 2 -13.33 31.32 4.18
C ALA A 2 -12.26 30.93 5.20
N GLY A 3 -12.67 30.30 6.30
CA GLY A 3 -11.74 29.76 7.29
C GLY A 3 -10.89 28.68 6.62
N ALA A 4 -9.57 28.79 6.75
CA ALA A 4 -8.67 27.72 6.33
C ALA A 4 -9.00 26.48 7.18
N ALA A 5 -9.55 25.44 6.54
CA ALA A 5 -9.73 24.14 7.17
C ALA A 5 -8.36 23.67 7.71
N SER A 6 -8.33 23.20 8.95
CA SER A 6 -7.08 22.71 9.53
C SER A 6 -6.60 21.48 8.75
N HIS A 7 -5.29 21.26 8.72
CA HIS A 7 -4.69 20.15 7.98
C HIS A 7 -5.27 18.77 8.38
N GLU A 8 -5.63 18.60 9.65
CA GLU A 8 -6.32 17.40 10.15
C GLU A 8 -7.73 17.22 9.55
N GLN A 9 -8.45 18.32 9.29
CA GLN A 9 -9.78 18.25 8.65
C GLN A 9 -9.68 17.83 7.18
N LEU A 10 -8.62 18.20 6.47
CA LEU A 10 -8.42 17.79 5.07
C LEU A 10 -8.10 16.30 4.89
N LEU A 11 -7.61 15.65 5.95
CA LEU A 11 -7.33 14.22 5.98
C LEU A 11 -8.51 13.38 6.53
N ASP A 12 -9.63 14.02 6.86
CA ASP A 12 -10.85 13.30 7.25
C ASP A 12 -11.29 12.40 6.09
N PRO A 13 -11.43 11.07 6.32
CA PRO A 13 -11.84 10.13 5.28
C PRO A 13 -13.15 10.50 4.58
N SER A 14 -14.08 11.15 5.29
CA SER A 14 -15.36 11.62 4.72
C SER A 14 -15.16 12.78 3.74
N ILE A 15 -14.23 13.69 4.01
CA ILE A 15 -13.85 14.79 3.11
C ILE A 15 -13.08 14.24 1.91
N LEU A 16 -12.15 13.30 2.15
CA LEU A 16 -11.43 12.63 1.06
C LEU A 16 -12.39 11.88 0.13
N ALA A 17 -13.41 11.21 0.68
CA ALA A 17 -14.43 10.55 -0.14
C ALA A 17 -15.19 11.53 -1.06
N SER A 18 -15.39 12.78 -0.62
CA SER A 18 -16.06 13.81 -1.42
C SER A 18 -15.26 14.29 -2.65
N ILE A 19 -13.94 14.06 -2.67
CA ILE A 19 -13.05 14.47 -3.76
C ILE A 19 -13.31 13.62 -5.03
N GLY A 20 -13.96 12.46 -4.89
CA GLY A 20 -14.51 11.65 -5.99
C GLY A 20 -13.48 10.97 -6.91
N ARG A 21 -12.23 11.42 -6.89
CA ARG A 21 -11.13 10.93 -7.72
C ARG A 21 -9.97 10.41 -6.85
N LEU A 22 -9.61 9.14 -7.02
CA LEU A 22 -8.56 8.52 -6.21
C LEU A 22 -7.18 9.19 -6.37
N ASP A 23 -6.87 9.72 -7.56
CA ASP A 23 -5.59 10.40 -7.79
C ASP A 23 -5.48 11.68 -6.97
N LEU A 24 -6.57 12.44 -6.82
CA LEU A 24 -6.61 13.65 -6.02
C LEU A 24 -6.58 13.33 -4.52
N VAL A 25 -7.28 12.28 -4.08
CA VAL A 25 -7.25 11.81 -2.68
C VAL A 25 -5.84 11.39 -2.29
N ALA A 26 -5.22 10.49 -3.07
CA ALA A 26 -3.87 10.02 -2.82
C ALA A 26 -2.85 11.16 -2.79
N ARG A 27 -2.96 12.09 -3.74
CA ARG A 27 -2.13 13.29 -3.79
C ARG A 27 -2.32 14.17 -2.55
N THR A 28 -3.56 14.41 -2.13
CA THR A 28 -3.88 15.24 -0.96
C THR A 28 -3.32 14.64 0.32
N ILE A 29 -3.46 13.32 0.52
CA ILE A 29 -2.89 12.60 1.68
C ILE A 29 -1.37 12.75 1.70
N VAL A 30 -0.71 12.51 0.57
CA VAL A 30 0.76 12.50 0.48
C VAL A 30 1.35 13.91 0.57
N GLU A 31 0.79 14.88 -0.17
CA GLU A 31 1.24 16.28 -0.10
C GLU A 31 0.97 16.89 1.26
N GLY A 32 -0.16 16.56 1.89
CA GLY A 32 -0.46 16.98 3.25
C GLY A 32 0.54 16.43 4.26
N TYR A 33 0.79 15.13 4.23
CA TYR A 33 1.79 14.51 5.11
C TYR A 33 3.19 15.13 4.94
N LEU A 34 3.62 15.38 3.71
CA LEU A 34 4.95 15.94 3.42
C LEU A 34 5.08 17.43 3.80
N THR A 35 4.00 18.21 3.73
CA THR A 35 4.00 19.62 4.14
C THR A 35 3.89 19.80 5.65
N GLY A 36 3.27 18.86 6.38
CA GLY A 36 3.28 18.81 7.85
C GLY A 36 4.62 18.40 8.48
N LEU A 37 5.51 17.76 7.69
CA LEU A 37 6.82 17.25 8.12
C LEU A 37 7.96 18.29 8.07
N HIS A 38 7.69 19.59 8.15
CA HIS A 38 8.73 20.62 8.28
C HIS A 38 9.42 20.62 9.66
N LYS A 39 10.16 19.53 9.93
CA LYS A 39 11.49 19.41 10.53
C LYS A 39 11.85 17.92 10.64
N SER A 40 12.06 17.27 9.49
CA SER A 40 12.92 16.08 9.44
C SER A 40 14.35 16.52 9.11
N PRO A 41 15.39 16.09 9.85
CA PRO A 41 16.78 16.46 9.59
C PRO A 41 17.40 15.73 8.39
N TYR A 42 16.62 14.95 7.63
CA TYR A 42 17.10 14.35 6.40
C TYR A 42 16.91 15.32 5.25
N HIS A 43 18.00 16.06 5.00
CA HIS A 43 18.27 16.76 3.76
C HIS A 43 17.73 15.96 2.56
N GLY A 44 16.94 16.63 1.73
CA GLY A 44 16.54 16.11 0.43
C GLY A 44 17.78 15.70 -0.35
N LEU A 45 17.84 14.42 -0.69
CA LEU A 45 18.70 13.93 -1.75
C LEU A 45 18.18 14.59 -3.03
N SER A 46 18.90 15.62 -3.45
CA SER A 46 18.77 16.24 -4.75
C SER A 46 18.72 15.14 -5.81
N GLN A 47 17.55 14.98 -6.42
CA GLN A 47 17.45 14.35 -7.72
C GLN A 47 18.32 15.17 -8.68
N GLU A 48 19.09 14.46 -9.51
CA GLU A 48 19.89 14.96 -10.65
C GLU A 48 21.40 15.10 -10.47
N PHE A 49 22.11 14.07 -10.01
CA PHE A 49 23.47 13.84 -10.54
C PHE A 49 23.73 12.33 -10.71
N ALA A 50 23.68 11.84 -11.95
CA ALA A 50 24.51 10.69 -12.29
C ALA A 50 25.95 11.14 -12.10
N ALA A 51 26.60 10.68 -11.03
CA ALA A 51 27.98 11.07 -10.75
C ALA A 51 28.87 10.58 -11.91
N HIS A 52 29.36 11.52 -12.71
CA HIS A 52 30.42 11.25 -13.67
C HIS A 52 31.73 11.24 -12.88
N ARG A 53 32.44 10.11 -12.90
CA ARG A 53 33.81 10.07 -12.39
C ARG A 53 34.82 9.95 -13.52
N PRO A 54 36.06 10.46 -13.35
CA PRO A 54 37.13 10.20 -14.30
C PRO A 54 37.32 8.70 -14.52
N TYR A 55 37.54 8.32 -15.77
CA TYR A 55 37.92 6.97 -16.14
C TYR A 55 39.26 6.58 -15.48
N ILE A 56 39.32 5.37 -14.94
CA ILE A 56 40.53 4.76 -14.41
C ILE A 56 40.80 3.48 -15.21
N ALA A 57 42.08 3.19 -15.45
CA ALA A 57 42.50 1.96 -16.12
C ALA A 57 41.96 0.74 -15.37
N GLY A 58 41.12 -0.06 -16.04
CA GLY A 58 40.38 -1.18 -15.46
C GLY A 58 38.85 -1.01 -15.55
N ASP A 59 38.37 0.20 -15.81
CA ASP A 59 36.93 0.43 -16.00
C ASP A 59 36.42 -0.14 -17.33
N GLU A 60 35.18 -0.63 -17.30
CA GLU A 60 34.48 -1.15 -18.48
C GLU A 60 34.23 -0.02 -19.50
N LEU A 61 34.82 -0.15 -20.71
CA LEU A 61 34.69 0.85 -21.78
C LEU A 61 33.23 1.12 -22.21
N ARG A 62 32.31 0.17 -22.00
CA ARG A 62 30.88 0.34 -22.29
C ARG A 62 30.19 1.39 -21.40
N ARG A 63 30.75 1.69 -20.22
CA ARG A 63 30.21 2.66 -19.28
C ARG A 63 30.73 4.08 -19.53
N ILE A 64 31.60 4.27 -20.53
CA ILE A 64 32.11 5.59 -20.90
C ILE A 64 30.97 6.44 -21.50
N ASP A 65 30.84 7.67 -21.01
CA ASP A 65 29.92 8.64 -21.60
C ASP A 65 30.57 9.34 -22.80
N TRP A 66 30.34 8.79 -24.00
CA TRP A 66 30.86 9.33 -25.25
C TRP A 66 30.38 10.75 -25.55
N ARG A 67 29.25 11.21 -24.99
CA ARG A 67 28.76 12.59 -25.18
C ARG A 67 29.57 13.59 -24.37
N VAL A 68 29.98 13.22 -23.16
CA VAL A 68 30.89 14.03 -22.33
C VAL A 68 32.27 14.09 -22.97
N TYR A 69 32.77 12.95 -23.46
CA TYR A 69 34.03 12.91 -24.20
C TYR A 69 34.04 13.86 -25.40
N ALA A 70 32.99 13.81 -26.24
CA ALA A 70 32.88 14.67 -27.42
C ALA A 70 32.88 16.18 -27.12
N ARG A 71 32.55 16.59 -25.89
CA ARG A 71 32.49 18.01 -25.48
C ARG A 71 33.73 18.48 -24.70
N THR A 72 34.39 17.57 -23.99
CA THR A 72 35.41 17.92 -22.99
C THR A 72 36.77 17.29 -23.26
N ASP A 73 36.85 16.36 -24.22
CA ASP A 73 38.02 15.54 -24.53
C ASP A 73 38.57 14.79 -23.30
N ARG A 74 37.69 14.53 -22.32
CA ARG A 74 38.00 13.84 -21.08
C ARG A 74 37.12 12.61 -20.94
N LEU A 75 37.74 11.51 -20.55
CA LEU A 75 37.05 10.24 -20.33
C LEU A 75 36.38 10.24 -18.96
N TYR A 76 35.05 10.19 -18.97
CA TYR A 76 34.23 10.01 -17.79
C TYR A 76 33.43 8.72 -17.91
N VAL A 77 33.36 7.98 -16.81
CA VAL A 77 32.51 6.80 -16.67
C VAL A 77 31.20 7.26 -16.06
N LYS A 78 30.09 6.87 -16.69
CA LYS A 78 28.76 7.06 -16.13
C LYS A 78 28.60 6.07 -14.98
N GLU A 79 28.60 6.57 -13.75
CA GLU A 79 28.15 5.75 -12.62
C GLU A 79 26.63 5.62 -12.74
N SER A 80 26.17 4.41 -13.03
CA SER A 80 24.78 4.07 -12.80
C SER A 80 24.61 3.96 -11.29
N GLU A 81 23.76 4.79 -10.69
CA GLU A 81 23.12 4.40 -9.45
C GLU A 81 22.40 3.07 -9.75
N GLU A 82 22.98 1.96 -9.31
CA GLU A 82 22.21 0.75 -9.10
C GLU A 82 21.30 0.94 -7.87
N GLU A 83 20.43 1.96 -7.92
CA GLU A 83 19.23 1.96 -7.12
C GLU A 83 18.31 0.91 -7.75
N THR A 84 18.55 -0.36 -7.40
CA THR A 84 17.52 -1.36 -7.55
C THR A 84 16.46 -1.05 -6.50
N ASN A 85 15.63 -0.04 -6.78
CA ASN A 85 14.45 0.28 -5.98
C ASN A 85 13.65 -1.00 -5.80
N ALA A 86 13.57 -1.44 -4.55
CA ALA A 86 12.96 -2.69 -4.21
C ALA A 86 11.47 -2.56 -4.56
N PRO A 87 10.89 -3.48 -5.35
CA PRO A 87 9.49 -3.36 -5.75
C PRO A 87 8.59 -3.37 -4.51
N VAL A 88 7.72 -2.38 -4.42
CA VAL A 88 6.62 -2.30 -3.46
C VAL A 88 5.45 -3.09 -4.04
N ARG A 89 4.94 -4.05 -3.27
CA ARG A 89 3.82 -4.90 -3.65
C ARG A 89 2.69 -4.66 -2.68
N LEU A 90 1.59 -4.13 -3.18
CA LEU A 90 0.38 -3.88 -2.43
C LEU A 90 -0.51 -5.13 -2.56
N LEU A 91 -0.84 -5.76 -1.45
CA LEU A 91 -1.76 -6.87 -1.35
C LEU A 91 -3.00 -6.36 -0.60
N LEU A 92 -4.08 -6.17 -1.35
CA LEU A 92 -5.34 -5.64 -0.85
C LEU A 92 -6.35 -6.78 -0.75
N ASP A 93 -6.84 -7.01 0.45
CA ASP A 93 -8.00 -7.87 0.68
C ASP A 93 -9.26 -7.19 0.15
N ILE A 94 -10.15 -7.98 -0.44
CA ILE A 94 -11.45 -7.57 -0.97
C ILE A 94 -12.54 -8.58 -0.59
N SER A 95 -12.42 -9.22 0.59
CA SER A 95 -13.49 -10.04 1.15
C SER A 95 -14.72 -9.23 1.55
N ALA A 96 -15.87 -9.89 1.68
CA ALA A 96 -17.15 -9.26 1.96
C ALA A 96 -17.20 -8.54 3.32
N SER A 97 -16.35 -8.92 4.29
CA SER A 97 -16.22 -8.22 5.57
C SER A 97 -15.85 -6.74 5.42
N LEU A 98 -15.16 -6.38 4.34
CA LEU A 98 -14.76 -5.00 4.05
C LEU A 98 -15.92 -4.12 3.58
N ASN A 99 -17.09 -4.68 3.23
CA ASN A 99 -18.29 -3.90 2.95
C ASN A 99 -18.93 -3.30 4.21
N TYR A 100 -18.46 -3.65 5.41
CA TYR A 100 -18.96 -3.06 6.65
C TYR A 100 -18.77 -1.53 6.65
N ALA A 101 -19.88 -0.80 6.78
CA ALA A 101 -19.94 0.66 6.60
C ALA A 101 -20.88 1.36 7.61
N PRO A 102 -20.58 1.33 8.92
CA PRO A 102 -21.47 1.90 9.95
C PRO A 102 -21.54 3.44 9.91
N ARG A 103 -20.56 4.11 9.28
CA ARG A 103 -20.45 5.59 9.25
C ARG A 103 -20.24 6.14 7.83
N GLN A 104 -21.11 5.75 6.89
CA GLN A 104 -21.13 6.16 5.46
C GLN A 104 -19.94 5.70 4.61
N LEU A 105 -18.75 5.55 5.18
CA LEU A 105 -17.59 4.98 4.51
C LEU A 105 -17.44 3.49 4.86
N SER A 106 -17.25 2.64 3.85
CA SER A 106 -16.92 1.23 4.07
C SER A 106 -15.44 1.03 4.41
N LYS A 107 -15.10 -0.09 5.06
CA LYS A 107 -13.70 -0.50 5.24
C LYS A 107 -13.00 -0.65 3.87
N LEU A 108 -13.70 -1.10 2.84
CA LEU A 108 -13.17 -1.19 1.47
C LEU A 108 -12.79 0.18 0.91
N ASP A 109 -13.64 1.19 1.06
CA ASP A 109 -13.34 2.55 0.56
C ASP A 109 -12.11 3.12 1.25
N TYR A 110 -12.01 2.94 2.57
CA TYR A 110 -10.81 3.30 3.31
C TYR A 110 -9.57 2.55 2.80
N ALA A 111 -9.70 1.25 2.55
CA ALA A 111 -8.63 0.42 2.01
C ALA A 111 -8.18 0.90 0.62
N ARG A 112 -9.11 1.32 -0.25
CA ARG A 112 -8.80 1.91 -1.57
C ARG A 112 -8.02 3.20 -1.43
N TYR A 113 -8.44 4.11 -0.54
CA TYR A 113 -7.72 5.38 -0.32
C TYR A 113 -6.31 5.15 0.23
N LEU A 114 -6.17 4.25 1.21
CA LEU A 114 -4.88 3.87 1.77
C LEU A 114 -3.96 3.27 0.69
N THR A 115 -4.48 2.31 -0.09
CA THR A 115 -3.72 1.65 -1.15
C THR A 115 -3.30 2.65 -2.24
N ALA A 116 -4.22 3.55 -2.63
CA ALA A 116 -3.94 4.61 -3.60
C ALA A 116 -2.86 5.58 -3.11
N ALA A 117 -2.93 6.00 -1.85
CA ALA A 117 -1.94 6.88 -1.22
C ALA A 117 -0.55 6.22 -1.18
N LEU A 118 -0.47 4.96 -0.77
CA LEU A 118 0.78 4.20 -0.75
C LEU A 118 1.36 4.01 -2.15
N ALA A 119 0.52 3.69 -3.14
CA ALA A 119 0.94 3.57 -4.53
C ALA A 119 1.48 4.90 -5.08
N TYR A 120 0.81 6.01 -4.77
CA TYR A 120 1.24 7.34 -5.16
C TYR A 120 2.58 7.72 -4.51
N LEU A 121 2.72 7.49 -3.19
CA LEU A 121 3.94 7.77 -2.44
C LEU A 121 5.14 7.01 -3.02
N ALA A 122 5.00 5.70 -3.19
CA ALA A 122 6.06 4.86 -3.75
C ALA A 122 6.40 5.26 -5.19
N THR A 123 5.40 5.55 -6.03
CA THR A 123 5.65 6.03 -7.40
C THR A 123 6.40 7.36 -7.40
N ARG A 124 6.06 8.28 -6.49
CA ARG A 124 6.72 9.60 -6.37
C ARG A 124 8.17 9.46 -5.91
N GLN A 125 8.48 8.46 -5.10
CA GLN A 125 9.85 8.12 -4.68
C GLN A 125 10.65 7.39 -5.78
N GLY A 126 10.02 7.05 -6.91
CA GLY A 126 10.68 6.35 -8.02
C GLY A 126 10.67 4.82 -7.87
N ASP A 127 9.90 4.27 -6.94
CA ASP A 127 9.77 2.83 -6.75
C ASP A 127 8.91 2.17 -7.82
N ARG A 128 9.12 0.88 -8.03
CA ARG A 128 8.22 0.04 -8.82
C ARG A 128 7.09 -0.45 -7.91
N VAL A 129 5.84 -0.20 -8.29
CA VAL A 129 4.66 -0.55 -7.51
C VAL A 129 3.84 -1.61 -8.23
N GLY A 130 3.49 -2.69 -7.55
CA GLY A 130 2.54 -3.71 -8.01
C GLY A 130 1.33 -3.78 -7.10
N LEU A 131 0.21 -4.29 -7.63
CA LEU A 131 -1.04 -4.46 -6.90
C LEU A 131 -1.55 -5.89 -7.08
N VAL A 132 -2.00 -6.51 -6.00
CA VAL A 132 -2.74 -7.76 -5.98
C VAL A 132 -3.99 -7.55 -5.16
N CYS A 133 -5.15 -7.80 -5.74
CA CYS A 133 -6.42 -7.80 -5.01
C CYS A 133 -6.94 -9.24 -4.92
N PHE A 134 -7.35 -9.67 -3.73
CA PHE A 134 -7.71 -11.06 -3.49
C PHE A 134 -8.85 -11.21 -2.46
N ASN A 135 -9.60 -12.29 -2.59
CA ASN A 135 -10.53 -12.82 -1.60
C ASN A 135 -10.18 -14.31 -1.37
N GLU A 136 -11.03 -15.28 -1.74
CA GLU A 136 -10.62 -16.68 -1.79
C GLU A 136 -9.56 -16.92 -2.88
N GLU A 137 -9.59 -16.09 -3.91
CA GLU A 137 -8.71 -16.16 -5.08
C GLU A 137 -8.18 -14.77 -5.48
N VAL A 138 -7.19 -14.75 -6.35
CA VAL A 138 -6.64 -13.51 -6.91
C VAL A 138 -7.60 -12.96 -7.96
N ARG A 139 -8.21 -11.81 -7.69
CA ARG A 139 -9.16 -11.14 -8.60
C ARG A 139 -8.47 -10.14 -9.53
N ALA A 140 -7.43 -9.48 -9.05
CA ALA A 140 -6.63 -8.56 -9.85
C ALA A 140 -5.14 -8.76 -9.58
N PHE A 141 -4.34 -8.72 -10.65
CA PHE A 141 -2.90 -8.79 -10.56
C PHE A 141 -2.25 -7.79 -11.52
N ILE A 142 -1.54 -6.82 -10.95
CA ILE A 142 -0.78 -5.80 -11.67
C ILE A 142 0.69 -5.94 -11.27
N PRO A 143 1.58 -6.33 -12.20
CA PRO A 143 2.99 -6.52 -11.88
C PRO A 143 3.67 -5.19 -11.52
N ALA A 144 4.72 -5.27 -10.69
CA ALA A 144 5.43 -4.08 -10.23
C ALA A 144 6.17 -3.36 -11.36
N ARG A 145 5.76 -2.13 -11.66
CA ARG A 145 6.39 -1.23 -12.65
C ARG A 145 6.44 0.19 -12.10
N GLY A 146 7.28 1.04 -12.69
CA GLY A 146 7.42 2.44 -12.29
C GLY A 146 6.68 3.39 -13.23
N GLY A 147 6.55 4.65 -12.79
CA GLY A 147 6.07 5.76 -13.60
C GLY A 147 4.59 6.07 -13.45
N LEU A 148 4.22 7.32 -13.76
CA LEU A 148 2.88 7.87 -13.53
C LEU A 148 1.78 7.17 -14.32
N ARG A 149 2.06 6.73 -15.55
CA ARG A 149 1.08 5.98 -16.36
C ARG A 149 0.71 4.65 -15.70
N HIS A 150 1.69 3.98 -15.07
CA HIS A 150 1.46 2.74 -14.35
C HIS A 150 0.64 2.98 -13.07
N LEU A 151 0.92 4.07 -12.36
CA LEU A 151 0.10 4.51 -11.23
C LEU A 151 -1.36 4.70 -11.63
N GLN A 152 -1.66 5.35 -12.75
CA GLN A 152 -3.04 5.48 -13.25
C GLN A 152 -3.72 4.13 -13.49
N THR A 153 -2.99 3.12 -13.97
CA THR A 153 -3.52 1.75 -14.11
C THR A 153 -3.89 1.14 -12.77
N ILE A 154 -3.06 1.35 -11.74
CA ILE A 154 -3.35 0.91 -10.36
C ILE A 154 -4.59 1.62 -9.82
N LEU A 155 -4.67 2.94 -9.95
CA LEU A 155 -5.80 3.74 -9.45
C LEU A 155 -7.13 3.33 -10.10
N LEU A 156 -7.15 3.15 -11.42
CA LEU A 156 -8.34 2.68 -12.13
C LEU A 156 -8.77 1.26 -11.68
N ALA A 157 -7.80 0.39 -11.40
CA ALA A 157 -8.09 -0.94 -10.87
C ALA A 157 -8.73 -0.86 -9.49
N LEU A 158 -8.29 0.07 -8.63
CA LEU A 158 -8.86 0.29 -7.29
C LEU A 158 -10.29 0.87 -7.33
N GLU A 159 -10.57 1.78 -8.27
CA GLU A 159 -11.91 2.40 -8.43
C GLU A 159 -13.00 1.36 -8.75
N ASN A 160 -12.66 0.34 -9.53
CA ASN A 160 -13.61 -0.69 -9.99
C ASN A 160 -13.62 -1.96 -9.12
N LEU A 161 -13.01 -1.95 -7.93
CA LEU A 161 -13.05 -3.11 -7.05
C LEU A 161 -14.44 -3.32 -6.48
N GLU A 162 -14.78 -4.53 -6.09
CA GLU A 162 -15.96 -4.82 -5.28
C GLU A 162 -15.57 -5.86 -4.23
N ALA A 163 -15.98 -5.66 -2.98
CA ALA A 163 -15.74 -6.62 -1.92
C ALA A 163 -16.75 -7.76 -2.01
N SER A 164 -16.27 -9.00 -2.02
CA SER A 164 -17.10 -10.20 -2.15
C SER A 164 -16.36 -11.45 -1.67
N GLY A 165 -17.11 -12.49 -1.31
CA GLY A 165 -16.55 -13.78 -0.89
C GLY A 165 -15.82 -13.71 0.45
N GLN A 166 -15.16 -14.81 0.81
CA GLN A 166 -14.37 -14.96 2.02
C GLN A 166 -12.91 -14.54 1.80
N THR A 167 -12.20 -14.20 2.88
CA THR A 167 -10.76 -13.98 2.80
C THR A 167 -9.96 -15.29 2.90
N ARG A 168 -8.83 -15.35 2.20
CA ARG A 168 -7.82 -16.43 2.30
C ARG A 168 -6.41 -15.84 2.22
N ILE A 169 -6.04 -15.05 3.21
CA ILE A 169 -4.81 -14.26 3.24
C ILE A 169 -3.59 -15.17 3.19
N GLY A 170 -3.56 -16.20 4.05
CA GLY A 170 -2.41 -17.09 4.17
C GLY A 170 -2.04 -17.77 2.83
N ALA A 171 -3.04 -18.40 2.20
CA ALA A 171 -2.87 -19.08 0.93
C ALA A 171 -2.49 -18.13 -0.22
N ASN A 172 -3.16 -16.97 -0.32
CA ASN A 172 -2.88 -15.99 -1.37
C ASN A 172 -1.48 -15.37 -1.21
N LEU A 173 -1.08 -15.02 0.02
CA LEU A 173 0.25 -14.47 0.29
C LEU A 173 1.36 -15.45 -0.11
N LEU A 174 1.23 -16.74 0.24
CA LEU A 174 2.18 -17.77 -0.15
C LEU A 174 2.25 -17.97 -1.66
N ARG A 175 1.09 -18.00 -2.33
CA ARG A 175 1.01 -18.12 -3.79
C ARG A 175 1.75 -16.97 -4.46
N GLN A 176 1.54 -15.74 -4.00
CA GLN A 176 2.19 -14.56 -4.58
C GLN A 176 3.69 -14.54 -4.29
N ALA A 177 4.09 -14.86 -3.06
CA ALA A 177 5.49 -14.93 -2.67
C ALA A 177 6.31 -15.86 -3.56
N SER A 178 5.74 -16.99 -3.97
CA SER A 178 6.39 -17.95 -4.86
C SER A 178 6.74 -17.38 -6.25
N ALA A 179 5.99 -16.39 -6.72
CA ALA A 179 6.19 -15.75 -8.03
C ALA A 179 7.21 -14.60 -7.99
N TRP A 180 7.64 -14.16 -6.80
CA TRP A 180 8.49 -13.00 -6.65
C TRP A 180 9.98 -13.33 -6.84
N LYS A 181 10.55 -12.85 -7.95
CA LYS A 181 11.96 -13.10 -8.29
C LYS A 181 12.97 -12.18 -7.59
N ARG A 182 12.50 -11.07 -6.99
CA ARG A 182 13.36 -10.04 -6.38
C ARG A 182 12.82 -9.67 -5.00
N ARG A 183 13.74 -9.55 -4.03
CA ARG A 183 13.46 -8.96 -2.71
C ARG A 183 12.74 -7.62 -2.85
N GLY A 184 11.88 -7.29 -1.91
CA GLY A 184 11.13 -6.04 -1.90
C GLY A 184 10.11 -6.02 -0.78
N LEU A 185 9.38 -4.91 -0.70
CA LEU A 185 8.40 -4.66 0.35
C LEU A 185 7.04 -5.24 -0.07
N ALA A 186 6.45 -6.07 0.78
CA ALA A 186 5.07 -6.51 0.67
C ALA A 186 4.22 -5.79 1.72
N ILE A 187 3.23 -5.05 1.28
CA ILE A 187 2.28 -4.35 2.16
C ILE A 187 0.94 -5.06 2.05
N ILE A 188 0.47 -5.61 3.16
CA ILE A 188 -0.81 -6.32 3.26
C ILE A 188 -1.82 -5.38 3.92
N ILE A 189 -2.98 -5.23 3.30
CA ILE A 189 -4.07 -4.35 3.77
C ILE A 189 -5.32 -5.22 3.88
N SER A 190 -5.76 -5.48 5.11
CA SER A 190 -6.88 -6.40 5.41
C SER A 190 -7.39 -6.14 6.83
N ASP A 191 -8.61 -6.55 7.14
CA ASP A 191 -9.12 -6.66 8.52
C ASP A 191 -8.68 -7.96 9.22
N LEU A 192 -7.90 -8.83 8.54
CA LEU A 192 -7.27 -10.03 9.09
C LEU A 192 -8.26 -11.05 9.68
N TYR A 193 -9.50 -11.08 9.18
CA TYR A 193 -10.51 -12.07 9.57
C TYR A 193 -10.26 -13.44 8.92
N ASP A 194 -9.09 -14.00 9.19
CA ASP A 194 -8.62 -15.32 8.74
C ASP A 194 -7.93 -16.04 9.92
N GLN A 195 -7.52 -17.30 9.73
CA GLN A 195 -6.84 -18.06 10.78
C GLN A 195 -5.49 -17.43 11.16
N PRO A 196 -5.27 -17.00 12.42
CA PRO A 196 -4.04 -16.32 12.83
C PRO A 196 -2.78 -17.14 12.57
N GLU A 197 -2.84 -18.45 12.80
CA GLU A 197 -1.72 -19.37 12.59
C GLU A 197 -1.29 -19.42 11.13
N GLU A 198 -2.26 -19.45 10.19
CA GLU A 198 -1.99 -19.47 8.75
C GLU A 198 -1.37 -18.15 8.28
N ILE A 199 -1.87 -17.01 8.77
CA ILE A 199 -1.32 -15.68 8.46
C ILE A 199 0.14 -15.59 8.95
N VAL A 200 0.40 -15.97 10.21
CA VAL A 200 1.74 -15.90 10.81
C VAL A 200 2.70 -16.81 10.06
N GLU A 201 2.27 -18.02 9.70
CA GLU A 201 3.08 -18.93 8.89
C GLU A 201 3.40 -18.30 7.53
N ALA A 202 2.40 -17.77 6.83
CA ALA A 202 2.56 -17.18 5.52
C ALA A 202 3.54 -15.99 5.54
N VAL A 203 3.37 -15.05 6.48
CA VAL A 203 4.29 -13.92 6.69
C VAL A 203 5.70 -14.41 7.02
N SER A 204 5.83 -15.43 7.86
CA SER A 204 7.13 -16.01 8.22
C SER A 204 7.86 -16.58 6.99
N ARG A 205 7.15 -17.27 6.08
CA ARG A 205 7.74 -17.77 4.83
C ARG A 205 8.15 -16.63 3.89
N VAL A 206 7.35 -15.57 3.77
CA VAL A 206 7.68 -14.37 2.97
C VAL A 206 8.95 -13.70 3.50
N ARG A 207 9.07 -13.54 4.82
CA ARG A 207 10.27 -12.99 5.46
C ARG A 207 11.51 -13.85 5.25
N ARG A 208 11.38 -15.18 5.31
CA ARG A 208 12.49 -16.10 5.00
C ARG A 208 12.97 -15.98 3.56
N ALA A 209 12.08 -15.63 2.64
CA ALA A 209 12.42 -15.28 1.25
C ALA A 209 13.03 -13.86 1.10
N ARG A 210 13.40 -13.20 2.21
CA ARG A 210 14.04 -11.87 2.29
C ARG A 210 13.18 -10.73 1.76
N HIS A 211 11.87 -10.83 1.94
CA HIS A 211 10.95 -9.73 1.75
C HIS A 211 10.65 -9.06 3.08
N ASP A 212 10.59 -7.73 3.06
CA ASP A 212 10.03 -6.97 4.17
C ASP A 212 8.51 -7.02 4.08
N VAL A 213 7.84 -7.16 5.21
CA VAL A 213 6.38 -7.28 5.26
C VAL A 213 5.85 -6.23 6.23
N VAL A 214 4.88 -5.44 5.76
CA VAL A 214 4.12 -4.50 6.57
C VAL A 214 2.65 -4.91 6.48
N VAL A 215 1.96 -4.92 7.62
CA VAL A 215 0.54 -5.27 7.70
C VAL A 215 -0.23 -4.06 8.22
N PHE A 216 -1.20 -3.60 7.45
CA PHE A 216 -2.21 -2.63 7.85
C PHE A 216 -3.48 -3.38 8.21
N HIS A 217 -3.73 -3.48 9.51
CA HIS A 217 -4.95 -4.06 10.07
C HIS A 217 -6.07 -3.01 10.05
N LEU A 218 -7.07 -3.22 9.22
CA LEU A 218 -8.24 -2.36 9.10
C LEU A 218 -9.28 -2.71 10.15
N LEU A 219 -9.61 -1.77 11.02
CA LEU A 219 -10.58 -1.94 12.09
C LEU A 219 -11.57 -0.80 12.05
N ASP A 220 -12.87 -1.09 12.06
CA ASP A 220 -13.87 -0.07 12.34
C ASP A 220 -13.94 0.24 13.84
N ARG A 221 -14.28 1.49 14.18
CA ARG A 221 -14.42 1.91 15.58
C ARG A 221 -15.53 1.14 16.30
N ALA A 222 -16.64 0.87 15.63
CA ALA A 222 -17.75 0.10 16.17
C ALA A 222 -17.33 -1.35 16.47
N GLU A 223 -16.53 -1.97 15.59
CA GLU A 223 -15.96 -3.31 15.80
C GLU A 223 -15.00 -3.32 17.01
N LYS A 224 -14.13 -2.32 17.12
CA LYS A 224 -13.10 -2.27 18.16
C LYS A 224 -13.66 -1.98 19.56
N PHE A 225 -14.58 -1.03 19.69
CA PHE A 225 -15.05 -0.57 21.00
C PHE A 225 -16.35 -1.22 21.44
N LEU A 226 -17.12 -1.79 20.49
CA LEU A 226 -18.45 -2.38 20.73
C LEU A 226 -19.26 -1.47 21.67
N GLU A 227 -19.43 -0.19 21.31
CA GLU A 227 -19.96 0.85 22.23
C GLU A 227 -21.41 0.57 22.72
N GLN A 228 -22.10 -0.37 22.07
CA GLN A 228 -23.44 -0.85 22.41
C GLN A 228 -23.44 -1.76 23.67
N ARG A 229 -24.62 -1.96 24.28
CA ARG A 229 -24.79 -2.81 25.47
C ARG A 229 -26.03 -3.68 25.35
N GLY A 230 -25.93 -4.91 25.85
CA GLY A 230 -27.01 -5.91 25.79
C GLY A 230 -26.79 -6.99 24.73
N THR A 231 -27.84 -7.76 24.47
CA THR A 231 -27.83 -8.84 23.48
C THR A 231 -28.20 -8.31 22.11
N TYR A 232 -27.34 -8.58 21.13
CA TYR A 232 -27.56 -8.23 19.73
C TYR A 232 -27.46 -9.47 18.86
N GLU A 233 -28.20 -9.43 17.75
CA GLU A 233 -28.03 -10.37 16.64
C GLU A 233 -26.93 -9.81 15.73
N PHE A 234 -25.85 -10.57 15.58
CA PHE A 234 -24.75 -10.28 14.66
C PHE A 234 -24.96 -11.06 13.38
N HIS A 235 -24.84 -10.36 12.25
CA HIS A 235 -24.86 -10.97 10.92
C HIS A 235 -23.44 -10.99 10.36
N ASP A 236 -22.94 -12.18 10.03
CA ASP A 236 -21.66 -12.29 9.33
C ASP A 236 -21.84 -11.93 7.85
N LEU A 237 -21.04 -10.96 7.38
CA LEU A 237 -21.07 -10.48 6.00
C LEU A 237 -20.44 -11.47 5.01
N GLU A 238 -19.63 -12.42 5.47
CA GLU A 238 -19.00 -13.41 4.59
C GLU A 238 -19.83 -14.69 4.43
N THR A 239 -20.47 -15.16 5.50
CA THR A 239 -21.24 -16.42 5.51
C THR A 239 -22.75 -16.26 5.55
N ASN A 240 -23.26 -15.06 5.85
CA ASN A 240 -24.67 -14.79 6.20
C ASN A 240 -25.17 -15.52 7.46
N GLU A 241 -24.27 -16.04 8.30
CA GLU A 241 -24.66 -16.62 9.59
C GLU A 241 -25.14 -15.55 10.57
N THR A 242 -26.03 -15.95 11.47
CA THR A 242 -26.58 -15.09 12.53
C THR A 242 -26.24 -15.65 13.89
N ILE A 243 -25.69 -14.79 14.75
CA ILE A 243 -25.30 -15.15 16.12
C ILE A 243 -25.93 -14.16 17.09
N LEU A 244 -26.72 -14.67 18.03
CA LEU A 244 -27.15 -13.90 19.19
C LEU A 244 -26.03 -13.88 20.23
N ALA A 245 -25.47 -12.70 20.48
CA ALA A 245 -24.38 -12.54 21.43
C ALA A 245 -24.63 -11.38 22.40
N ASP A 246 -24.27 -11.61 23.66
CA ASP A 246 -24.18 -10.57 24.69
C ASP A 246 -22.87 -9.81 24.51
N ILE A 247 -22.96 -8.53 24.18
CA ILE A 247 -21.81 -7.67 23.90
C ILE A 247 -20.86 -7.59 25.11
N ASP A 248 -21.37 -7.61 26.33
CA ASP A 248 -20.53 -7.50 27.53
C ASP A 248 -19.74 -8.79 27.81
N ARG A 249 -20.18 -9.92 27.23
CA ARG A 249 -19.42 -11.18 27.22
C ARG A 249 -18.39 -11.19 26.08
N VAL A 250 -18.77 -10.76 24.88
CA VAL A 250 -17.87 -10.72 23.70
C VAL A 250 -16.71 -9.74 23.93
N ARG A 251 -16.97 -8.56 24.50
CA ARG A 251 -15.94 -7.54 24.77
C ARG A 251 -14.79 -8.07 25.64
N ARG A 252 -15.04 -9.03 26.53
CA ARG A 252 -14.01 -9.65 27.39
C ARG A 252 -13.12 -10.65 26.66
N ALA A 253 -13.57 -11.22 25.54
CA ALA A 253 -12.81 -12.18 24.75
C ALA A 253 -12.02 -11.51 23.59
N TYR A 254 -12.39 -10.27 23.23
CA TYR A 254 -11.77 -9.49 22.15
C TYR A 254 -10.53 -8.68 22.58
N VAL A 255 -10.26 -8.55 23.89
CA VAL A 255 -9.15 -7.76 24.47
C VAL A 255 -8.03 -8.67 24.96
#